data_AF-A0A9P0F8T0-F1
#
_entry.id   AF-A0A9P0F8T0-F1
#
_cell.length_a   1.000
_cell.length_b   1.000
_cell.length_c   1.000
_cell.angle_alpha   90.00
_cell.angle_beta   90.00
_cell.angle_gamma   90.00
#
_symmetry.space_group_name_H-M   'P 1'
#
loop_
_entity.id
_entity.type
_entity.pdbx_description
1 polymer ?
#
loop_
_entity_poly.entity_id
_entity_poly.type
_entity_poly.pdbx_seq_one_letter_code
_entity_poly.pdbx_strand_id
1 'polypeptide(L)'
;MHVYLKIKIFPCLPFTLHLLMVDFLGVKCQEELDDYFGKTDEALKKDASHYLRALEVFEITNSSFDSLTSSIRHLFKHIDFSRQDELSSVLYAFPKLRPDLFPSVEERRIGQREFSSRISSVSIRRKDDLFFVFFPTHTGVLWMFRDINFREGKLFYKMVSGFKDLVVVQLTWEKSDAFKGNRTLTAQYRWAPIKDRYTNVTVVTQKFKNEP
;
A
#
# COMPACT_ATOMS: atom_id res chain seq x y z
N MET A 1 -48.68 -45.63 -16.41
CA MET A 1 -47.53 -45.07 -17.17
C MET A 1 -46.65 -44.32 -16.18
N HIS A 2 -45.61 -44.98 -15.65
CA HIS A 2 -44.76 -44.42 -14.59
C HIS A 2 -43.54 -43.74 -15.21
N VAL A 3 -43.40 -42.43 -15.02
CA VAL A 3 -42.21 -41.67 -15.39
C VAL A 3 -41.17 -41.89 -14.29
N TYR A 4 -40.18 -42.74 -14.55
CA TYR A 4 -39.00 -42.86 -13.71
C TYR A 4 -38.05 -41.69 -14.00
N LEU A 5 -38.00 -40.73 -13.08
CA LEU A 5 -36.96 -39.71 -13.08
C LEU A 5 -35.65 -40.36 -12.59
N LYS A 6 -34.76 -40.72 -13.51
CA LYS A 6 -33.40 -41.16 -13.17
C LYS A 6 -32.59 -39.94 -12.73
N ILE A 7 -32.57 -39.67 -11.43
CA ILE A 7 -31.65 -38.69 -10.84
C ILE A 7 -30.25 -39.30 -10.88
N LYS A 8 -29.40 -38.83 -11.79
CA LYS A 8 -27.95 -39.08 -11.73
C LYS A 8 -27.40 -38.27 -10.57
N ILE A 9 -27.24 -38.91 -9.42
CA ILE A 9 -26.50 -38.35 -8.29
C ILE A 9 -25.03 -38.32 -8.72
N PHE A 10 -24.50 -37.13 -8.98
CA PHE A 10 -23.07 -36.92 -9.15
C PHE A 10 -22.40 -37.09 -7.78
N PRO A 11 -21.51 -38.09 -7.59
CA PRO A 11 -20.92 -38.38 -6.28
C PRO A 11 -19.94 -37.30 -5.78
N CYS A 12 -19.68 -36.25 -6.57
CA CYS A 12 -18.69 -35.22 -6.26
C CYS A 12 -19.24 -33.99 -5.53
N LEU A 13 -20.57 -33.79 -5.49
CA LEU A 13 -21.17 -32.60 -4.87
C LEU A 13 -20.98 -32.49 -3.34
N PRO A 14 -21.07 -33.57 -2.53
CA PRO A 14 -20.85 -33.43 -1.09
C PRO A 14 -19.37 -33.15 -0.75
N PHE A 15 -18.44 -33.58 -1.61
CA PHE A 15 -17.00 -33.36 -1.41
C PHE A 15 -16.60 -31.91 -1.70
N THR A 16 -17.18 -31.28 -2.73
CA THR A 16 -16.97 -29.85 -3.01
C THR A 16 -17.57 -28.95 -1.93
N LEU A 17 -18.68 -29.37 -1.30
CA LEU A 17 -19.30 -28.59 -0.22
C LEU A 17 -18.51 -28.66 1.09
N HIS A 18 -17.85 -29.81 1.38
CA HIS A 18 -16.94 -29.93 2.52
C HIS A 18 -15.67 -29.09 2.34
N LEU A 19 -15.09 -29.04 1.14
CA LEU A 19 -13.95 -28.17 0.83
C LEU A 19 -14.29 -26.69 1.03
N LEU A 20 -15.47 -26.25 0.58
CA LEU A 20 -15.94 -24.87 0.79
C LEU A 20 -16.19 -24.54 2.28
N MET A 21 -16.64 -25.51 3.09
CA MET A 21 -16.85 -25.29 4.54
C MET A 21 -15.53 -25.25 5.33
N VAL A 22 -14.49 -25.95 4.87
CA VAL A 22 -13.13 -25.86 5.48
C VAL A 22 -12.49 -24.50 5.18
N ASP A 23 -12.78 -23.89 4.02
CA ASP A 23 -12.29 -22.55 3.70
C ASP A 23 -12.99 -21.42 4.49
N PHE A 24 -14.23 -21.63 4.97
CA PHE A 24 -14.99 -20.62 5.71
C PHE A 24 -14.83 -20.68 7.24
N LEU A 25 -14.42 -21.81 7.81
CA LEU A 25 -14.26 -21.99 9.27
C LEU A 25 -12.86 -21.66 9.81
N GLY A 26 -11.97 -21.15 8.96
CA GLY A 26 -10.56 -20.91 9.28
C GLY A 26 -10.05 -19.49 9.12
N VAL A 27 -10.90 -18.48 8.82
CA VAL A 27 -10.43 -17.08 8.80
C VAL A 27 -10.34 -16.55 10.23
N LYS A 28 -9.42 -17.12 11.01
CA LYS A 28 -8.81 -16.38 12.10
C LYS A 28 -7.92 -15.33 11.44
N CYS A 29 -8.19 -14.06 11.71
CA CYS A 29 -7.18 -13.01 11.57
C CYS A 29 -5.89 -13.54 12.18
N GLN A 30 -4.90 -13.89 11.35
CA GLN A 30 -3.56 -14.17 11.83
C GLN A 30 -2.97 -12.79 12.16
N GLU A 31 -3.14 -12.39 13.42
CA GLU A 31 -2.58 -11.15 13.98
C GLU A 31 -1.06 -11.22 14.13
N GLU A 32 -0.45 -12.37 13.90
CA GLU A 32 0.96 -12.59 14.15
C GLU A 32 1.80 -12.24 12.91
N LEU A 33 2.18 -10.97 12.81
CA LEU A 33 3.37 -10.51 12.08
C LEU A 33 4.68 -11.16 12.62
N ASP A 34 4.59 -11.95 13.69
CA ASP A 34 5.70 -12.39 14.54
C ASP A 34 6.79 -13.19 13.84
N ASP A 35 6.42 -14.05 12.87
CA ASP A 35 7.42 -14.91 12.22
C ASP A 35 8.24 -14.17 11.16
N TYR A 36 7.72 -13.08 10.59
CA TYR A 36 8.37 -12.41 9.44
C TYR A 36 9.40 -11.35 9.84
N PHE A 37 9.31 -10.80 11.05
CA PHE A 37 10.15 -9.68 11.51
C PHE A 37 11.33 -10.13 12.39
N GLY A 38 11.47 -11.44 12.63
CA GLY A 38 12.42 -11.98 13.60
C GLY A 38 12.05 -11.63 15.04
N LYS A 39 12.62 -12.37 16.01
CA LYS A 39 12.30 -12.27 17.44
C LYS A 39 12.81 -11.00 18.15
N THR A 40 13.30 -9.99 17.43
CA THR A 40 14.25 -9.02 17.99
C THR A 40 13.76 -7.58 18.14
N ASP A 41 12.64 -7.16 17.52
CA ASP A 41 12.16 -5.78 17.66
C ASP A 41 10.62 -5.66 17.70
N GLU A 42 10.07 -5.67 18.92
CA GLU A 42 8.64 -5.48 19.19
C GLU A 42 8.12 -4.09 18.80
N ALA A 43 8.97 -3.06 18.86
CA ALA A 43 8.58 -1.71 18.47
C ALA A 43 8.42 -1.60 16.95
N LEU A 44 9.35 -2.19 16.19
CA LEU A 44 9.25 -2.29 14.73
C LEU A 44 8.02 -3.08 14.30
N LYS A 45 7.76 -4.24 14.92
CA LYS A 45 6.57 -5.06 14.64
C LYS A 45 5.28 -4.26 14.84
N LYS A 46 5.19 -3.52 15.95
CA LYS A 46 4.04 -2.68 16.26
C LYS A 46 3.86 -1.57 15.21
N ASP A 47 4.92 -0.82 14.91
CA ASP A 47 4.86 0.28 13.94
C ASP A 47 4.57 -0.23 12.51
N ALA A 48 5.12 -1.39 12.13
CA ALA A 48 4.82 -2.07 10.87
C ALA A 48 3.35 -2.53 10.81
N SER A 49 2.82 -3.08 11.89
CA SER A 49 1.41 -3.48 12.00
C SER A 49 0.48 -2.27 11.85
N HIS A 50 0.83 -1.13 12.46
CA HIS A 50 0.09 0.12 12.28
C HIS A 50 0.08 0.59 10.82
N TYR A 51 1.21 0.51 10.12
CA TYR A 51 1.31 0.83 8.70
C TYR A 51 0.47 -0.09 7.82
N LEU A 52 0.57 -1.41 8.01
CA LEU A 52 -0.22 -2.38 7.26
C LEU A 52 -1.72 -2.21 7.48
N ARG A 53 -2.13 -1.95 8.72
CA ARG A 53 -3.52 -1.64 9.04
C ARG A 53 -3.98 -0.36 8.37
N ALA A 54 -3.16 0.70 8.39
CA ALA A 54 -3.49 1.96 7.74
C ALA A 54 -3.66 1.82 6.22
N LEU A 55 -2.87 0.95 5.57
CA LEU A 55 -3.07 0.57 4.17
C LEU A 55 -4.34 -0.27 3.98
N GLU A 56 -4.58 -1.25 4.85
CA GLU A 56 -5.71 -2.18 4.73
C GLU A 56 -7.06 -1.46 4.84
N VAL A 57 -7.22 -0.52 5.76
CA VAL A 57 -8.50 0.20 5.97
C VAL A 57 -8.55 1.56 5.28
N PHE A 58 -7.59 1.86 4.41
CA PHE A 58 -7.51 3.15 3.75
C PHE A 58 -8.76 3.42 2.89
N GLU A 59 -9.29 4.63 3.04
CA GLU A 59 -10.30 5.21 2.18
C GLU A 59 -9.83 6.60 1.71
N ILE A 60 -10.41 7.15 0.65
CA ILE A 60 -10.03 8.48 0.16
C ILE A 60 -10.70 9.56 1.04
N THR A 61 -10.19 9.70 2.26
CA THR A 61 -10.70 10.59 3.30
C THR A 61 -9.55 11.25 4.07
N ASN A 62 -9.80 12.43 4.65
CA ASN A 62 -8.79 13.13 5.44
C ASN A 62 -8.27 12.28 6.62
N SER A 63 -9.16 11.56 7.30
CA SER A 63 -8.78 10.65 8.39
C SER A 63 -7.82 9.54 7.95
N SER A 64 -8.04 8.94 6.78
CA SER A 64 -7.14 7.91 6.25
C SER A 64 -5.81 8.50 5.79
N PHE A 65 -5.80 9.71 5.21
CA PHE A 65 -4.57 10.42 4.86
C PHE A 65 -3.72 10.72 6.09
N ASP A 66 -4.34 11.19 7.18
CA ASP A 66 -3.66 11.46 8.44
C ASP A 66 -3.12 10.18 9.09
N SER A 67 -3.95 9.13 9.12
CA SER A 67 -3.58 7.83 9.69
C SER A 67 -2.40 7.19 8.93
N LEU A 68 -2.45 7.18 7.59
CA LEU A 68 -1.38 6.62 6.78
C LEU A 68 -0.09 7.44 6.92
N THR A 69 -0.18 8.77 6.86
CA THR A 69 0.98 9.65 7.06
C THR A 69 1.62 9.44 8.43
N SER A 70 0.80 9.30 9.47
CA SER A 70 1.26 9.04 10.83
C SER A 70 1.95 7.69 10.96
N SER A 71 1.38 6.64 10.39
CA SER A 71 1.98 5.31 10.41
C SER A 71 3.35 5.28 9.71
N ILE A 72 3.47 5.95 8.56
CA ILE A 72 4.73 6.07 7.82
C ILE A 72 5.76 6.87 8.63
N ARG A 73 5.33 7.96 9.27
CA ARG A 73 6.19 8.76 10.16
C ARG A 73 6.78 7.93 11.29
N HIS A 74 6.03 6.97 11.85
CA HIS A 74 6.55 6.09 12.90
C HIS A 74 7.68 5.18 12.43
N LEU A 75 7.69 4.78 11.14
CA LEU A 75 8.75 3.98 10.56
C LEU A 75 10.11 4.70 10.55
N PHE A 76 10.13 6.04 10.65
CA PHE A 76 11.35 6.84 10.65
C PHE A 76 12.21 6.63 11.91
N LYS A 77 11.67 5.98 12.95
CA LYS A 77 12.43 5.54 14.12
C LYS A 77 13.41 4.41 13.80
N HIS A 78 13.09 3.61 12.79
CA HIS A 78 13.73 2.33 12.48
C HIS A 78 14.64 2.39 11.24
N ILE A 79 14.68 3.53 10.57
CA ILE A 79 15.48 3.73 9.35
C ILE A 79 16.36 4.96 9.50
N ASP A 80 17.45 4.98 8.75
CA ASP A 80 18.20 6.20 8.50
C ASP A 80 17.39 7.09 7.56
N PHE A 81 16.67 8.05 8.14
CA PHE A 81 15.89 9.04 7.40
C PHE A 81 16.75 9.91 6.46
N SER A 82 18.08 9.95 6.60
CA SER A 82 18.93 10.62 5.60
C SER A 82 18.92 9.86 4.25
N ARG A 83 18.54 8.58 4.27
CA ARG A 83 18.52 7.65 3.15
C ARG A 83 17.10 7.36 2.65
N GLN A 84 16.78 7.83 1.45
CA GLN A 84 15.45 7.68 0.85
C GLN A 84 15.14 6.24 0.41
N ASP A 85 16.18 5.49 0.07
CA ASP A 85 16.12 4.07 -0.31
C ASP A 85 15.70 3.18 0.87
N GLU A 86 16.04 3.55 2.10
CA GLU A 86 15.60 2.80 3.29
C GLU A 86 14.09 2.89 3.48
N LEU A 87 13.51 4.10 3.38
CA LEU A 87 12.06 4.25 3.45
C LEU A 87 11.36 3.46 2.33
N SER A 88 11.89 3.52 1.11
CA SER A 88 11.37 2.75 -0.03
C SER A 88 11.36 1.25 0.27
N SER A 89 12.47 0.75 0.83
CA SER A 89 12.64 -0.66 1.17
C SER A 89 11.62 -1.12 2.20
N VAL A 90 11.37 -0.30 3.23
CA VAL A 90 10.42 -0.62 4.30
C VAL A 90 8.97 -0.54 3.82
N LEU A 91 8.62 0.49 3.03
CA LEU A 91 7.29 0.61 2.41
C LEU A 91 6.98 -0.54 1.46
N TYR A 92 8.00 -1.14 0.84
CA TYR A 92 7.89 -2.32 -0.02
C TYR A 92 7.83 -3.63 0.78
N ALA A 93 8.75 -3.81 1.74
CA ALA A 93 8.95 -5.09 2.42
C ALA A 93 7.72 -5.50 3.22
N PHE A 94 7.13 -4.62 4.03
CA PHE A 94 6.03 -5.03 4.92
C PHE A 94 4.78 -5.47 4.16
N PRO A 95 4.29 -4.74 3.14
CA PRO A 95 3.13 -5.17 2.38
C PRO A 95 3.42 -6.46 1.59
N LYS A 96 4.66 -6.67 1.14
CA LYS A 96 5.07 -7.89 0.43
C LYS A 96 4.91 -9.15 1.27
N LEU A 97 4.96 -9.04 2.59
CA LEU A 97 4.80 -10.15 3.54
C LEU A 97 3.32 -10.53 3.77
N ARG A 98 2.37 -9.74 3.27
CA ARG A 98 0.92 -9.96 3.43
C ARG A 98 0.21 -10.07 2.07
N PRO A 99 0.52 -11.12 1.27
CA PRO A 99 -0.09 -11.29 -0.05
C PRO A 99 -1.60 -11.52 0.00
N ASP A 100 -2.15 -11.92 1.16
CA ASP A 100 -3.58 -12.01 1.44
C ASP A 100 -4.28 -10.64 1.40
N LEU A 101 -3.58 -9.57 1.83
CA LEU A 101 -4.08 -8.20 1.80
C LEU A 101 -3.59 -7.43 0.57
N PHE A 102 -2.35 -7.70 0.16
CA PHE A 102 -1.63 -6.98 -0.88
C PHE A 102 -1.11 -7.97 -1.94
N PRO A 103 -1.99 -8.49 -2.81
CA PRO A 103 -1.64 -9.53 -3.78
C PRO A 103 -0.57 -9.13 -4.79
N SER A 104 -0.33 -7.83 -4.98
CA SER A 104 0.73 -7.33 -5.86
C SER A 104 1.45 -6.17 -5.21
N VAL A 105 2.76 -6.32 -5.04
CA VAL A 105 3.66 -5.30 -4.49
C VAL A 105 4.93 -5.29 -5.35
N GLU A 106 5.25 -4.13 -5.92
CA GLU A 106 6.37 -3.91 -6.82
C GLU A 106 7.19 -2.69 -6.37
N GLU A 107 8.51 -2.79 -6.43
CA GLU A 107 9.41 -1.64 -6.33
C GLU A 107 10.02 -1.38 -7.72
N ARG A 108 9.97 -0.13 -8.19
CA ARG A 108 10.58 0.28 -9.45
C ARG A 108 11.58 1.38 -9.21
N ARG A 109 12.81 1.16 -9.65
CA ARG A 109 13.86 2.18 -9.66
C ARG A 109 13.68 3.06 -10.90
N ILE A 110 13.41 4.33 -10.68
CA ILE A 110 13.30 5.36 -11.71
C ILE A 110 14.63 6.09 -11.76
N GLY A 111 15.32 5.98 -12.90
CA GLY A 111 16.45 6.85 -13.20
C GLY A 111 15.93 8.23 -13.59
N GLN A 112 16.28 9.27 -12.83
CA GLN A 112 16.15 10.64 -13.29
C GLN A 112 17.51 11.11 -13.82
N ARG A 113 17.52 11.74 -14.99
CA ARG A 113 18.76 12.25 -15.62
C ARG A 113 19.52 13.27 -14.74
N GLU A 114 18.81 13.94 -13.83
CA GLU A 114 19.34 15.05 -13.02
C GLU A 114 19.75 14.65 -11.59
N PHE A 115 19.46 13.42 -11.14
CA PHE A 115 19.80 12.97 -9.79
C PHE A 115 20.52 11.61 -9.84
N SER A 116 21.74 11.56 -9.29
CA SER A 116 22.59 10.36 -9.26
C SER A 116 22.02 9.24 -8.38
N SER A 117 21.11 9.56 -7.46
CA SER A 117 20.39 8.60 -6.61
C SER A 117 19.16 8.06 -7.34
N ARG A 118 19.13 6.75 -7.59
CA ARG A 118 17.95 6.05 -8.15
C ARG A 118 16.76 6.26 -7.21
N ILE A 119 15.69 6.88 -7.70
CA ILE A 119 14.46 7.07 -6.92
C ILE A 119 13.65 5.79 -7.05
N SER A 120 13.41 5.07 -5.95
CA SER A 120 12.52 3.92 -5.94
C SER A 120 11.08 4.38 -5.72
N SER A 121 10.16 4.01 -6.62
CA SER A 121 8.72 4.09 -6.37
C SER A 121 8.20 2.72 -5.92
N VAL A 122 7.33 2.69 -4.91
CA VAL A 122 6.69 1.46 -4.43
C VAL A 122 5.23 1.45 -4.86
N SER A 123 4.81 0.39 -5.55
CA SER A 123 3.43 0.20 -5.99
C SER A 123 2.80 -0.96 -5.22
N ILE A 124 1.59 -0.75 -4.69
CA ILE A 124 0.88 -1.71 -3.85
C ILE A 124 -0.56 -1.84 -4.37
N ARG A 125 -0.99 -3.04 -4.74
CA ARG A 125 -2.40 -3.35 -5.00
C ARG A 125 -2.99 -4.01 -3.77
N ARG A 126 -4.03 -3.41 -3.20
CA ARG A 126 -4.85 -4.00 -2.14
C ARG A 126 -5.86 -4.99 -2.73
N LYS A 127 -6.29 -5.97 -1.94
CA LYS A 127 -7.24 -7.04 -2.32
C LYS A 127 -8.56 -6.56 -2.93
N ASP A 128 -8.98 -5.33 -2.63
CA ASP A 128 -10.21 -4.71 -3.15
C ASP A 128 -9.97 -3.81 -4.38
N ASP A 129 -8.83 -3.96 -5.03
CA ASP A 129 -8.42 -3.21 -6.22
C ASP A 129 -8.14 -1.71 -6.00
N LEU A 130 -7.89 -1.27 -4.76
CA LEU A 130 -7.24 0.02 -4.51
C LEU A 130 -5.74 -0.08 -4.80
N PHE A 131 -5.23 0.81 -5.66
CA PHE A 131 -3.83 0.82 -6.06
C PHE A 131 -3.10 2.04 -5.50
N PHE A 132 -2.02 1.81 -4.75
CA PHE A 132 -1.14 2.84 -4.23
C PHE A 132 0.12 2.95 -5.06
N VAL A 133 0.62 4.17 -5.26
CA VAL A 133 1.98 4.41 -5.73
C VAL A 133 2.67 5.43 -4.83
N PHE A 134 3.66 4.98 -4.07
CA PHE A 134 4.49 5.81 -3.22
C PHE A 134 5.70 6.33 -3.96
N PHE A 135 5.92 7.64 -3.87
CA PHE A 135 7.14 8.33 -4.25
C PHE A 135 7.79 8.88 -2.99
N PRO A 136 8.83 8.22 -2.44
CA PRO A 136 9.59 8.68 -1.28
C PRO A 136 10.53 9.85 -1.62
N THR A 137 10.16 10.67 -2.61
CA THR A 137 10.85 11.88 -3.07
C THR A 137 9.85 12.84 -3.71
N HIS A 138 10.19 14.13 -3.76
CA HIS A 138 9.42 15.12 -4.53
C HIS A 138 9.65 14.94 -6.03
N THR A 139 8.88 14.05 -6.66
CA THR A 139 8.87 13.88 -8.12
C THR A 139 7.60 14.49 -8.68
N GLY A 140 7.63 15.24 -9.78
CA GLY A 140 6.38 15.66 -10.43
C GLY A 140 5.62 14.42 -10.91
N VAL A 141 4.43 14.12 -10.36
CA VAL A 141 3.65 12.90 -10.69
C VAL A 141 2.51 13.13 -11.68
N LEU A 142 2.29 14.38 -12.12
CA LEU A 142 1.21 14.73 -13.05
C LEU A 142 1.30 13.95 -14.37
N TRP A 143 2.50 13.58 -14.81
CA TRP A 143 2.69 12.76 -16.01
C TRP A 143 2.08 11.37 -15.86
N MET A 144 2.09 10.77 -14.66
CA MET A 144 1.52 9.44 -14.45
C MET A 144 0.01 9.44 -14.68
N PHE A 145 -0.66 10.50 -14.23
CA PHE A 145 -2.11 10.62 -14.38
C PHE A 145 -2.53 10.82 -15.84
N ARG A 146 -1.62 11.28 -16.72
CA ARG A 146 -1.87 11.35 -18.17
C ARG A 146 -1.89 9.97 -18.82
N ASP A 147 -1.19 9.00 -18.23
CA ASP A 147 -1.08 7.63 -18.74
C ASP A 147 -2.18 6.71 -18.19
N ILE A 148 -3.08 7.23 -17.35
CA ILE A 148 -4.21 6.47 -16.81
C ILE A 148 -5.33 6.40 -17.85
N ASN A 149 -5.70 5.18 -18.20
CA ASN A 149 -6.83 4.92 -19.09
C ASN A 149 -8.02 4.40 -18.29
N PHE A 150 -9.22 4.85 -18.63
CA PHE A 150 -10.45 4.30 -18.05
C PHE A 150 -11.16 3.45 -19.10
N ARG A 151 -11.36 2.16 -18.79
CA ARG A 151 -12.08 1.21 -19.65
C ARG A 151 -12.94 0.32 -18.77
N GLU A 152 -14.17 0.07 -19.18
CA GLU A 152 -15.06 -0.91 -18.52
C GLU A 152 -15.22 -0.69 -17.01
N GLY A 153 -15.27 0.56 -16.56
CA GLY A 153 -15.41 0.87 -15.12
C GLY A 153 -14.11 0.77 -14.31
N LYS A 154 -12.98 0.45 -14.95
CA LYS A 154 -11.68 0.27 -14.28
C LYS A 154 -10.64 1.25 -14.82
N LEU A 155 -9.70 1.59 -13.95
CA LEU A 155 -8.51 2.38 -14.26
C LEU A 155 -7.36 1.44 -14.63
N PHE A 156 -6.57 1.84 -15.63
CA PHE A 156 -5.41 1.10 -16.11
C PHE A 156 -4.22 2.04 -16.17
N TYR A 157 -3.07 1.61 -15.68
CA TYR A 157 -1.85 2.40 -15.69
C TYR A 157 -0.65 1.52 -16.09
N LYS A 158 -0.01 1.86 -17.21
CA LYS A 158 1.10 1.10 -17.81
C LYS A 158 0.75 -0.40 -17.93
N MET A 159 1.57 -1.29 -17.34
CA MET A 159 1.42 -2.75 -17.37
C MET A 159 0.56 -3.30 -16.22
N VAL A 160 -0.03 -2.44 -15.38
CA VAL A 160 -0.88 -2.88 -14.27
C VAL A 160 -2.30 -3.08 -14.79
N SER A 161 -2.80 -4.31 -14.67
CA SER A 161 -4.15 -4.70 -15.07
C SER A 161 -5.20 -4.03 -14.18
N GLY A 162 -6.38 -3.77 -14.75
CA GLY A 162 -7.41 -2.87 -14.23
C GLY A 162 -7.62 -2.90 -12.72
N PHE A 163 -7.65 -1.71 -12.12
CA PHE A 163 -7.89 -1.44 -10.70
C PHE A 163 -9.07 -0.47 -10.54
N LYS A 164 -9.66 -0.45 -9.35
CA LYS A 164 -10.86 0.36 -9.07
C LYS A 164 -10.49 1.82 -8.86
N ASP A 165 -9.50 2.05 -8.00
CA ASP A 165 -9.09 3.38 -7.55
C ASP A 165 -7.55 3.47 -7.53
N LEU A 166 -7.00 4.66 -7.77
CA LEU A 166 -5.57 4.93 -7.65
C LEU A 166 -5.33 6.06 -6.66
N VAL A 167 -4.36 5.85 -5.77
CA VAL A 167 -3.83 6.86 -4.86
C VAL A 167 -2.32 6.96 -5.04
N VAL A 168 -1.85 8.12 -5.48
CA VAL A 168 -0.42 8.45 -5.53
C VAL A 168 -0.05 9.23 -4.28
N VAL A 169 0.99 8.79 -3.59
CA VAL A 169 1.48 9.40 -2.35
C VAL A 169 2.90 9.88 -2.57
N GLN A 170 3.11 11.19 -2.57
CA GLN A 170 4.45 11.78 -2.66
C GLN A 170 4.89 12.19 -1.26
N LEU A 171 6.01 11.66 -0.80
CA LEU A 171 6.57 11.92 0.52
C LEU A 171 7.77 12.84 0.39
N THR A 172 7.80 13.88 1.23
CA THR A 172 8.91 14.81 1.35
C THR A 172 9.24 15.03 2.82
N TRP A 173 10.53 15.06 3.13
CA TRP A 173 11.03 15.43 4.44
C TRP A 173 12.36 16.15 4.25
N GLU A 174 12.66 17.10 5.14
CA GLU A 174 13.91 17.85 5.06
C GLU A 174 15.11 16.97 5.45
N LYS A 175 16.17 17.06 4.66
CA LYS A 175 17.43 16.30 4.82
C LYS A 175 18.48 17.04 5.67
N SER A 176 18.10 18.14 6.32
CA SER A 176 19.05 19.09 6.90
C SER A 176 19.65 18.62 8.22
N ASP A 177 20.99 18.56 8.30
CA ASP A 177 21.76 18.31 9.52
C ASP A 177 21.53 19.38 10.61
N ALA A 178 21.05 20.56 10.24
CA ALA A 178 20.74 21.65 11.16
C ALA A 178 19.42 21.44 11.93
N PHE A 179 18.53 20.59 11.42
CA PHE A 179 17.22 20.29 12.03
C PHE A 179 17.27 19.02 12.89
N LYS A 180 18.21 18.97 13.84
CA LYS A 180 18.30 17.87 14.82
C LYS A 180 17.10 17.80 15.78
N GLY A 181 16.33 18.89 15.91
CA GLY A 181 15.29 19.01 16.95
C GLY A 181 13.83 18.83 16.49
N ASN A 182 13.49 19.16 15.24
CA ASN A 182 12.12 19.07 14.71
C ASN A 182 12.18 18.63 13.24
N ARG A 183 11.66 17.45 12.95
CA ARG A 183 11.55 16.91 11.60
C ARG A 183 10.11 16.98 11.13
N THR A 184 9.92 17.12 9.83
CA THR A 184 8.60 17.25 9.22
C THR A 184 8.49 16.27 8.06
N LEU A 185 7.50 15.39 8.12
CA LEU A 185 7.07 14.55 7.00
C LEU A 185 5.88 15.23 6.36
N THR A 186 5.97 15.50 5.06
CA THR A 186 4.84 15.96 4.25
C THR A 186 4.47 14.87 3.27
N ALA A 187 3.21 14.46 3.28
CA ALA A 187 2.62 13.52 2.34
C ALA A 187 1.61 14.27 1.48
N GLN A 188 1.84 14.27 0.17
CA GLN A 188 0.89 14.76 -0.82
C GLN A 188 0.16 13.56 -1.45
N TYR A 189 -1.13 13.49 -1.18
CA TYR A 189 -2.05 12.50 -1.72
C TYR A 189 -2.70 13.05 -2.98
N ARG A 190 -2.74 12.22 -4.03
CA ARG A 190 -3.49 12.50 -5.27
C ARG A 190 -4.23 11.26 -5.69
N TRP A 191 -5.47 11.37 -6.15
CA TRP A 191 -6.25 10.20 -6.56
C TRP A 191 -7.00 10.37 -7.88
N ALA A 192 -7.11 9.28 -8.63
CA ALA A 192 -7.87 9.24 -9.88
C ALA A 192 -9.37 8.98 -9.60
N PRO A 193 -10.29 9.42 -10.49
CA PRO A 193 -10.04 10.18 -11.72
C PRO A 193 -9.76 11.67 -11.46
N ILE A 194 -8.63 12.17 -11.97
CA ILE A 194 -8.29 13.61 -11.92
C ILE A 194 -8.98 14.28 -13.11
N LYS A 195 -10.26 14.65 -12.95
CA LYS A 195 -11.03 15.39 -13.97
C LYS A 195 -10.47 16.80 -14.17
N ASP A 196 -10.03 17.44 -13.09
CA ASP A 196 -9.29 18.69 -13.09
C ASP A 196 -7.95 18.52 -12.38
N ARG A 197 -6.87 19.01 -12.98
CA ARG A 197 -5.45 18.77 -12.58
C ARG A 197 -5.10 19.16 -11.14
N TYR A 198 -6.05 19.75 -10.40
CA TYR A 198 -5.84 20.35 -9.08
C TYR A 198 -6.89 19.96 -8.02
N THR A 199 -7.97 19.23 -8.34
CA THR A 199 -9.06 19.02 -7.37
C THR A 199 -8.84 17.84 -6.43
N ASN A 200 -8.23 16.76 -6.92
CA ASN A 200 -8.02 15.54 -6.12
C ASN A 200 -6.62 15.55 -5.52
N VAL A 201 -6.38 16.49 -4.62
CA VAL A 201 -5.11 16.61 -3.92
C VAL A 201 -5.33 16.99 -2.46
N THR A 202 -4.64 16.28 -1.56
CA THR A 202 -4.57 16.64 -0.15
C THR A 202 -3.12 16.63 0.29
N VAL A 203 -2.72 17.58 1.13
CA VAL A 203 -1.38 17.64 1.70
C VAL A 203 -1.49 17.51 3.21
N VAL A 204 -0.82 16.51 3.77
CA VAL A 204 -0.74 16.27 5.20
C VAL A 204 0.69 16.50 5.64
N THR A 205 0.88 17.36 6.63
CA THR A 205 2.20 17.69 7.17
C THR A 205 2.24 17.35 8.66
N GLN A 206 3.14 16.46 9.05
CA GLN A 206 3.29 16.02 10.44
C GLN A 206 4.70 16.28 10.95
N LYS A 207 4.77 16.94 12.10
CA LYS A 207 6.02 17.17 12.82
C LYS A 207 6.33 15.97 13.72
N PHE A 208 7.61 15.67 13.89
CA PHE A 208 8.08 14.66 14.82
C PHE A 208 9.47 15.00 15.35
N LYS A 209 9.75 14.45 16.53
CA LYS A 209 11.09 14.37 17.09
C LYS A 209 11.52 12.92 17.00
N ASN A 210 12.80 12.66 16.75
CA ASN A 210 13.34 11.36 17.15
C ASN A 210 13.38 11.39 18.67
N GLU A 211 12.39 10.77 19.31
CA GLU A 211 12.56 10.38 20.71
C GLU A 211 13.64 9.28 20.74
N PRO A 212 14.59 9.35 21.68
CA PRO A 212 15.64 8.35 21.83
C PRO A 212 15.09 6.97 22.20
#